data_AF-A0A1V5P7R8-F1
#
_entry.id   AF-A0A1V5P7R8-F1
#
_cell.length_a   1.000
_cell.length_b   1.000
_cell.length_c   1.000
_cell.angle_alpha   90.00
_cell.angle_beta   90.00
_cell.angle_gamma   90.00
#
_symmetry.space_group_name_H-M   'P 1'
#
loop_
_entity.id
_entity.type
_entity.pdbx_description
1 polymer ?
#
loop_
_entity_poly.entity_id
_entity_poly.type
_entity_poly.pdbx_seq_one_letter_code
_entity_poly.pdbx_strand_id
1 'polypeptide(L)'
;MKAKLNYMLDALIGLAFLISAGTGVLFLFLGSGGYQGGANAAYGSAFLGLSRWVWSDLHTWASLIMISGVLLHVVLHWKWIVCVTRQVFTAPQPRVVREEKCPA
;
A
#
# COMPACT_ATOMS: atom_id res chain seq x y z
N MET A 1 15.45 11.76 -15.47
CA MET A 1 15.50 10.39 -14.89
C MET A 1 14.73 10.27 -13.56
N LYS A 2 14.70 11.29 -12.69
CA LYS A 2 13.95 11.27 -11.41
C LYS A 2 12.45 10.96 -11.57
N ALA A 3 11.77 11.58 -12.55
CA ALA A 3 10.35 11.32 -12.79
C ALA A 3 10.05 9.85 -13.17
N LYS A 4 10.94 9.18 -13.92
CA LYS A 4 10.79 7.75 -14.25
C LYS A 4 10.93 6.87 -13.01
N LEU A 5 11.85 7.21 -12.10
CA LEU A 5 12.04 6.49 -10.84
C LEU A 5 10.82 6.64 -9.93
N ASN A 6 10.29 7.86 -9.76
CA ASN A 6 9.09 8.10 -8.96
C ASN A 6 7.89 7.35 -9.55
N TYR A 7 7.68 7.44 -10.87
CA TYR A 7 6.60 6.70 -11.54
C TYR A 7 6.73 5.18 -11.36
N MET A 8 7.93 4.65 -11.48
CA MET A 8 8.19 3.21 -11.29
C MET A 8 7.98 2.78 -9.83
N LEU A 9 8.41 3.60 -8.87
CA LEU A 9 8.18 3.36 -7.45
C LEU A 9 6.68 3.31 -7.15
N ASP A 10 5.92 4.28 -7.65
CA ASP A 10 4.47 4.37 -7.45
C ASP A 10 3.74 3.20 -8.11
N ALA A 11 4.17 2.80 -9.32
CA ALA A 11 3.63 1.63 -10.00
C ALA A 11 3.91 0.33 -9.21
N LEU A 12 5.11 0.20 -8.65
CA LEU A 12 5.49 -0.95 -7.83
C LEU A 12 4.67 -1.00 -6.53
N ILE A 13 4.49 0.14 -5.85
CA ILE A 13 3.63 0.24 -4.66
C ILE A 13 2.18 -0.13 -5.03
N GLY A 14 1.66 0.38 -6.15
CA GLY A 14 0.32 0.08 -6.62
C GLY A 14 0.12 -1.41 -6.90
N LEU A 15 1.09 -2.06 -7.56
CA LEU A 15 1.06 -3.50 -7.79
C LEU A 15 1.09 -4.30 -6.49
N ALA A 16 2.00 -3.95 -5.57
CA ALA A 16 2.11 -4.61 -4.26
C ALA A 16 0.83 -4.44 -3.43
N PHE A 17 0.19 -3.28 -3.51
CA PHE A 17 -1.12 -3.01 -2.90
C PHE A 17 -2.20 -3.91 -3.47
N LEU A 18 -2.30 -4.07 -4.80
CA LEU A 18 -3.31 -4.95 -5.40
C LEU A 18 -3.13 -6.41 -4.98
N ILE A 19 -1.90 -6.89 -4.89
CA ILE A 19 -1.59 -8.26 -4.44
C ILE A 19 -1.95 -8.42 -2.96
N SER A 20 -1.53 -7.49 -2.10
CA SER A 20 -1.82 -7.51 -0.67
C SER A 20 -3.33 -7.39 -0.40
N ALA A 21 -4.02 -6.46 -1.06
CA ALA A 21 -5.46 -6.28 -0.91
C ALA A 21 -6.23 -7.50 -1.42
N GLY A 22 -5.86 -8.06 -2.57
CA GLY A 22 -6.49 -9.26 -3.12
C GLY A 22 -6.36 -10.45 -2.17
N THR A 23 -5.15 -10.70 -1.66
CA THR A 23 -4.92 -11.77 -0.67
C THR A 23 -5.59 -11.51 0.67
N GLY A 24 -5.65 -10.26 1.13
CA GLY A 24 -6.39 -9.88 2.33
C GLY A 24 -7.90 -10.11 2.20
N VAL A 25 -8.48 -9.76 1.05
CA VAL A 25 -9.88 -10.04 0.72
C VAL A 25 -10.14 -11.55 0.69
N LEU A 26 -9.24 -12.34 0.08
CA LEU A 26 -9.32 -13.80 0.13
C LEU A 26 -9.33 -14.32 1.57
N PHE A 27 -8.60 -13.69 2.49
CA PHE A 27 -8.57 -14.09 3.89
C PHE A 27 -9.86 -13.82 4.64
N LEU A 28 -10.66 -12.83 4.21
CA LEU A 28 -11.99 -12.60 4.75
C LEU A 28 -12.95 -13.74 4.37
N PHE A 29 -12.82 -14.31 3.17
CA PHE A 29 -13.69 -15.39 2.69
C PHE A 29 -13.21 -16.79 3.08
N LEU A 30 -11.89 -17.01 3.16
CA LEU A 30 -11.29 -18.28 3.57
C LEU A 30 -11.29 -18.49 5.09
N GLY A 31 -11.86 -17.54 5.85
CA GLY A 31 -11.91 -17.54 7.30
C GLY A 31 -10.59 -17.08 7.93
N SER A 32 -10.70 -16.31 9.02
CA SER A 32 -9.56 -16.04 9.89
C SER A 32 -9.32 -17.25 10.79
N GLY A 33 -8.05 -17.57 11.04
CA GLY A 33 -7.69 -18.54 12.08
C GLY A 33 -8.02 -17.95 13.46
N GLY A 34 -9.29 -18.00 13.87
CA GLY A 34 -9.78 -17.54 15.17
C GLY A 34 -9.92 -18.69 16.18
N TYR A 35 -9.31 -18.49 17.36
CA TYR A 35 -9.14 -19.38 18.52
C TYR A 35 -8.45 -20.74 18.25
N GLN A 36 -7.30 -20.97 18.91
CA GLN A 36 -6.39 -22.13 18.75
C GLN A 36 -5.68 -22.29 17.40
N GLY A 37 -5.26 -21.21 16.73
CA GLY A 37 -4.38 -21.32 15.57
C GLY A 37 -5.03 -21.94 14.31
N GLY A 38 -6.36 -21.99 14.27
CA GLY A 38 -7.15 -22.46 13.13
C GLY A 38 -7.57 -23.93 13.20
N ALA A 39 -7.98 -24.43 14.36
CA ALA A 39 -8.69 -25.72 14.47
C ALA A 39 -10.13 -25.64 13.88
N ASN A 40 -10.24 -25.22 12.63
CA ASN A 40 -11.48 -25.12 11.87
C ASN A 40 -11.47 -26.29 10.86
N ALA A 41 -12.60 -26.94 10.60
CA ALA A 41 -12.70 -27.99 9.57
C ALA A 41 -12.25 -27.52 8.16
N ALA A 42 -12.14 -26.20 7.96
CA ALA A 42 -11.67 -25.53 6.74
C ALA A 42 -10.16 -25.15 6.76
N TYR A 43 -9.35 -25.57 7.74
CA TYR A 43 -7.92 -25.23 7.82
C TYR A 43 -7.10 -25.68 6.59
N GLY A 44 -7.63 -26.64 5.83
CA GLY A 44 -7.10 -27.08 4.55
C GLY A 44 -7.66 -26.37 3.33
N SER A 45 -8.24 -25.16 3.45
CA SER A 45 -8.84 -24.46 2.31
C SER A 45 -7.75 -24.02 1.31
N ALA A 46 -7.47 -24.87 0.34
CA ALA A 46 -6.68 -24.55 -0.82
C ALA A 46 -7.51 -23.67 -1.76
N PHE A 47 -7.05 -22.45 -2.03
CA PHE A 47 -7.64 -21.59 -3.04
C PHE A 47 -6.80 -21.72 -4.31
N LEU A 48 -7.45 -22.06 -5.44
CA LEU A 48 -6.79 -22.36 -6.73
C LEU A 48 -5.74 -23.49 -6.66
N GLY A 49 -5.92 -24.46 -5.75
CA GLY A 49 -4.96 -25.56 -5.56
C GLY A 49 -3.69 -25.19 -4.79
N LEU A 50 -3.55 -23.93 -4.37
CA LEU A 50 -2.45 -23.45 -3.53
C LEU A 50 -2.85 -23.43 -2.06
N SER A 51 -1.93 -23.85 -1.19
CA SER A 51 -2.16 -23.91 0.26
C SER A 51 -2.29 -22.51 0.87
N ARG A 52 -3.01 -22.43 2.00
CA ARG A 52 -3.16 -21.21 2.81
C ARG A 52 -1.82 -20.53 3.14
N TRP A 53 -0.77 -21.32 3.37
CA TRP A 53 0.58 -20.84 3.68
C TRP A 53 1.18 -20.03 2.55
N VAL A 54 1.05 -20.49 1.31
CA VAL A 54 1.54 -19.75 0.13
C VAL A 54 0.84 -18.40 0.01
N TRP A 55 -0.47 -18.37 0.23
CA TRP A 55 -1.24 -17.13 0.23
C TRP A 55 -0.84 -16.20 1.39
N SER A 56 -0.54 -16.76 2.57
CA SER A 56 -0.03 -16.03 3.74
C SER A 56 1.31 -15.37 3.45
N ASP A 57 2.27 -16.14 2.94
CA ASP A 57 3.58 -15.62 2.59
C ASP A 57 3.47 -14.54 1.51
N LEU A 58 2.67 -14.77 0.47
CA LEU A 58 2.44 -13.79 -0.58
C LEU A 58 1.84 -12.49 -0.03
N HIS A 59 0.85 -12.58 0.86
CA HIS A 59 0.25 -11.42 1.52
C HIS A 59 1.29 -10.66 2.35
N THR A 60 2.06 -11.37 3.18
CA THR A 60 3.07 -10.76 4.05
C THR A 60 4.18 -10.08 3.24
N TRP A 61 4.77 -10.77 2.27
CA TRP A 61 5.84 -10.20 1.44
C TRP A 61 5.36 -9.04 0.58
N ALA A 62 4.17 -9.14 -0.05
CA ALA A 62 3.60 -8.03 -0.80
C ALA A 62 3.35 -6.81 0.11
N SER A 63 2.86 -7.03 1.33
CA SER A 63 2.62 -5.96 2.30
C SER A 63 3.92 -5.31 2.78
N LEU A 64 4.99 -6.08 3.00
CA LEU A 64 6.31 -5.54 3.36
C LEU A 64 6.90 -4.69 2.22
N ILE A 65 6.81 -5.18 0.98
CA ILE A 65 7.23 -4.40 -0.21
C ILE A 65 6.43 -3.11 -0.32
N MET A 66 5.11 -3.19 -0.16
CA MET A 66 4.23 -2.01 -0.19
C MET A 66 4.60 -1.00 0.89
N ILE A 67 4.72 -1.41 2.16
CA ILE A 67 5.08 -0.51 3.26
C ILE A 67 6.43 0.14 3.02
N SER A 68 7.45 -0.64 2.65
CA SER A 68 8.78 -0.11 2.37
C SER A 68 8.78 0.88 1.20
N GLY A 69 8.02 0.59 0.15
CA GLY A 69 7.82 1.49 -0.98
C GLY A 69 7.10 2.78 -0.58
N VAL A 70 6.01 2.69 0.19
CA VAL A 70 5.27 3.86 0.69
C VAL A 70 6.15 4.75 1.55
N LEU A 71 7.00 4.18 2.42
CA LEU A 71 7.96 4.95 3.20
C LEU A 71 8.92 5.72 2.30
N LEU A 72 9.49 5.06 1.28
CA LEU A 72 10.36 5.71 0.31
C LEU A 72 9.62 6.81 -0.47
N HIS A 73 8.38 6.56 -0.88
CA HIS A 73 7.54 7.54 -1.56
C HIS A 73 7.32 8.79 -0.69
N VAL A 74 6.95 8.61 0.58
CA VAL A 74 6.75 9.74 1.52
C VAL A 74 8.05 10.52 1.72
N VAL A 75 9.20 9.85 1.85
CA VAL A 75 10.50 10.53 1.98
C VAL A 75 10.83 11.34 0.71
N LEU A 76 10.60 10.79 -0.48
CA LEU A 76 10.83 11.48 -1.75
C LEU A 76 9.91 12.70 -1.91
N HIS A 77 8.66 12.59 -1.46
CA HIS A 77 7.65 13.65 -1.57
C HIS A 77 7.57 14.57 -0.33
N TRP A 78 8.44 14.40 0.67
CA TRP A 78 8.36 15.10 1.96
C TRP A 78 8.26 16.63 1.84
N LYS A 79 9.06 17.23 0.96
CA LYS A 79 9.03 18.68 0.71
C LYS A 79 7.67 19.16 0.21
N TRP A 80 7.09 18.42 -0.74
CA TRP A 80 5.77 18.72 -1.28
C TRP A 80 4.69 18.52 -0.21
N ILE A 81 4.74 17.43 0.55
CA ILE A 81 3.80 17.15 1.65
C ILE A 81 3.79 18.31 2.64
N VAL A 82 4.94 18.71 3.18
CA VAL A 82 5.02 19.83 4.14
C VAL A 82 4.49 21.13 3.53
N CYS A 83 4.79 21.40 2.26
CA CYS A 83 4.32 22.59 1.55
C CYS A 83 2.79 22.62 1.45
N VAL A 84 2.18 21.52 0.99
CA VAL A 84 0.72 21.37 0.85
C VAL A 84 0.03 21.37 2.22
N THR A 85 0.55 20.65 3.21
CA THR A 85 0.01 20.63 4.56
C THR A 85 -0.03 22.03 5.16
N ARG A 86 1.04 22.83 5.02
CA ARG A 86 1.06 24.22 5.47
C ARG A 86 -0.02 25.06 4.78
N GLN A 87 -0.21 24.89 3.47
CA GLN A 87 -1.24 25.62 2.74
C GLN A 87 -2.66 25.26 3.19
N VAL A 88 -2.93 23.99 3.50
CA VAL A 88 -4.24 23.54 4.02
C VAL A 88 -4.57 24.21 5.36
N PHE A 89 -3.57 24.45 6.21
CA PHE A 89 -3.75 25.12 7.51
C PHE A 89 -3.59 26.66 7.46
N THR A 90 -3.27 27.24 6.30
CA THR A 90 -3.16 28.70 6.11
C THR A 90 -4.43 29.21 5.39
N ALA A 91 -4.70 30.52 5.47
CA ALA A 91 -5.84 31.13 4.78
C ALA A 91 -5.90 30.75 3.28
N PRO A 92 -7.11 30.62 2.68
CA PRO A 92 -7.26 30.25 1.27
C PRO A 92 -6.47 31.17 0.35
N GLN A 93 -5.52 30.60 -0.39
CA GLN A 93 -4.74 31.32 -1.39
C GLN A 93 -5.31 31.06 -2.79
N PRO A 94 -5.22 32.03 -3.73
CA PRO A 94 -5.57 31.82 -5.13
C PRO A 94 -4.79 30.64 -5.74
N ARG A 95 -5.44 29.82 -6.57
CA ARG A 95 -4.87 28.60 -7.15
C ARG A 95 -3.51 28.83 -7.85
N VAL A 96 -3.36 29.95 -8.56
CA VAL A 96 -2.13 30.33 -9.28
C VAL A 96 -0.93 30.46 -8.32
N VAL A 97 -1.11 31.17 -7.20
CA VAL A 97 -0.07 31.36 -6.16
C VAL A 97 0.27 30.03 -5.45
N ARG A 98 -0.69 29.11 -5.39
CA ARG A 98 -0.52 27.78 -4.78
C ARG A 98 0.39 26.88 -5.62
N GLU A 99 0.18 26.85 -6.94
CA GLU A 99 0.94 26.05 -7.90
C GLU A 99 2.38 26.55 -8.07
N GLU A 100 2.62 27.86 -7.93
CA GLU A 100 3.99 28.42 -7.97
C GLU A 100 4.83 28.08 -6.73
N LYS A 101 4.20 27.95 -5.55
CA LYS A 101 4.91 27.73 -4.28
C LYS A 101 5.31 26.29 -4.01
N CYS A 102 4.50 25.32 -4.44
CA CYS A 102 4.77 23.90 -4.24
C CYS A 102 4.99 23.22 -5.60
N PRO A 103 6.23 22.84 -5.97
CA PRO A 103 6.45 22.10 -7.20
C PRO A 103 5.74 20.75 -7.12
N ALA A 104 5.00 20.40 -8.18
CA ALA A 104 4.33 19.11 -8.34
C ALA A 104 5.32 17.94 -8.45
#